data_AF-A0A6V7TZH1-F1
#
_entry.id   AF-A0A6V7TZH1-F1
#
_cell.length_a   1.000
_cell.length_b   1.000
_cell.length_c   1.000
_cell.angle_alpha   90.00
_cell.angle_beta   90.00
_cell.angle_gamma   90.00
#
_symmetry.space_group_name_H-M   'P 1'
#
loop_
_entity.id
_entity.type
_entity.pdbx_description
1 polymer ?
#
loop_
_entity_poly.entity_id
_entity_poly.type
_entity_poly.pdbx_seq_one_letter_code
_entity_poly.pdbx_strand_id
1 'polypeptide(L)'
;MKIIIFCCFAFIVLKQLIIIANACTCLPATTEENYCGSDWAAHILPLKKEKINETEGFSKYVRYTVEILDIYKDKVCQQKRKKDFVYTASQSAACGAYLEIDKEYLIGGNYFNDDIKKKISLCGLAVNWNDLSEQLKEDLNNENLDKNCTKY
;
A
#
# COMPACT_ATOMS: atom_id res chain seq x y z
N MET A 1 55.05 -9.07 13.34
CA MET A 1 53.97 -10.08 13.42
C MET A 1 52.73 -9.63 14.20
N LYS A 2 52.87 -8.97 15.38
CA LYS A 2 51.71 -8.51 16.20
C LYS A 2 50.83 -7.43 15.54
N ILE A 3 51.42 -6.51 14.77
CA ILE A 3 50.70 -5.41 14.08
C ILE A 3 49.80 -5.94 12.94
N ILE A 4 50.28 -6.94 12.19
CA ILE A 4 49.52 -7.56 11.09
C ILE A 4 48.29 -8.28 11.62
N ILE A 5 48.42 -8.98 12.75
CA ILE A 5 47.31 -9.66 13.43
C ILE A 5 46.26 -8.66 13.92
N PHE A 6 46.70 -7.51 14.45
CA PHE A 6 45.78 -6.46 14.93
C PHE A 6 45.00 -5.81 13.77
N CYS A 7 45.65 -5.55 12.64
CA CYS A 7 44.98 -5.03 11.43
C CYS A 7 44.01 -6.05 10.82
N CYS A 8 44.35 -7.34 10.78
CA CYS A 8 43.44 -8.39 10.32
C CYS A 8 42.22 -8.53 11.24
N PHE A 9 42.40 -8.44 12.55
CA PHE A 9 41.29 -8.51 13.51
C PHE A 9 40.36 -7.29 13.38
N ALA A 10 40.91 -6.08 13.21
CA ALA A 10 40.13 -4.88 12.95
C ALA A 10 39.32 -4.98 11.64
N PHE A 11 39.92 -5.50 10.57
CA PHE A 11 39.23 -5.71 9.29
C PHE A 11 38.10 -6.76 9.36
N ILE A 12 38.25 -7.80 10.20
CA ILE A 12 37.21 -8.81 10.43
C ILE A 12 36.03 -8.21 11.22
N VAL A 13 36.30 -7.39 12.24
CA VAL A 13 35.27 -6.71 13.03
C VAL A 13 34.49 -5.70 12.19
N LEU A 14 35.16 -4.97 11.29
CA LEU A 14 34.51 -4.04 10.35
C LEU A 14 33.58 -4.73 9.33
N LYS A 15 33.87 -5.98 8.93
CA LYS A 15 33.02 -6.73 7.98
C LYS A 15 31.72 -7.28 8.59
N GLN A 16 31.63 -7.41 9.91
CA GLN A 16 30.43 -7.94 10.58
C GLN A 16 29.30 -6.91 10.75
N LEU A 17 29.49 -5.66 10.34
CA LEU A 17 28.49 -4.57 10.48
C LEU A 17 27.57 -4.38 9.27
N ILE A 18 27.59 -5.28 8.28
CA ILE A 18 26.66 -5.19 7.13
C ILE A 18 25.31 -5.78 7.57
N ILE A 19 24.54 -4.99 8.31
CA ILE A 19 23.12 -5.25 8.52
C ILE A 19 22.46 -5.01 7.17
N ILE A 20 21.95 -6.08 6.54
CA ILE A 20 21.14 -5.96 5.33
C ILE A 20 19.83 -5.28 5.78
N ALA A 21 19.74 -3.97 5.59
CA ALA A 21 18.50 -3.24 5.83
C ALA A 21 17.53 -3.63 4.72
N ASN A 22 16.60 -4.55 5.01
CA ASN A 22 15.49 -4.82 4.10
C ASN A 22 14.59 -3.59 4.06
N ALA A 23 14.75 -2.78 3.00
CA ALA A 23 13.86 -1.70 2.67
C ALA A 23 12.88 -2.15 1.57
N CYS A 24 11.72 -1.50 1.50
CA CYS A 24 10.79 -1.68 0.40
C CYS A 24 11.24 -0.81 -0.78
N THR A 25 11.38 -1.41 -1.95
CA THR A 25 11.65 -0.71 -3.21
C THR A 25 10.53 -1.04 -4.19
N CYS A 26 9.92 -0.01 -4.76
CA CYS A 26 8.80 -0.15 -5.70
C CYS A 26 9.29 -0.08 -7.14
N LEU A 27 8.66 -0.85 -8.02
CA LEU A 27 8.80 -0.66 -9.46
C LEU A 27 7.99 0.59 -9.85
N PRO A 28 8.54 1.54 -10.64
CA PRO A 28 7.77 2.66 -11.16
C PRO A 28 6.59 2.16 -11.99
N ALA A 29 5.40 2.66 -11.71
CA ALA A 29 4.16 2.34 -12.42
C ALA A 29 3.24 3.57 -12.45
N THR A 30 2.44 3.69 -13.50
CA THR A 30 1.44 4.77 -13.60
C THR A 30 0.24 4.49 -12.70
N THR A 31 -0.62 5.50 -12.51
CA THR A 31 -1.86 5.36 -11.74
C THR A 31 -2.78 4.31 -12.39
N GLU A 32 -2.86 4.31 -13.71
CA GLU A 32 -3.65 3.37 -14.52
C GLU A 32 -3.10 1.94 -14.41
N GLU A 33 -1.79 1.75 -14.48
CA GLU A 33 -1.16 0.43 -14.29
C GLU A 33 -1.44 -0.14 -12.89
N ASN A 34 -1.30 0.71 -11.86
CA ASN A 34 -1.62 0.32 -10.47
C ASN A 34 -3.11 0.05 -10.26
N TYR A 35 -3.99 0.80 -10.93
CA TYR A 35 -5.44 0.54 -10.96
C TYR A 35 -5.74 -0.82 -11.58
N CYS A 36 -5.14 -1.11 -12.74
CA CYS A 36 -5.34 -2.37 -13.44
C CYS A 36 -4.86 -3.56 -12.62
N GLY A 37 -3.70 -3.45 -11.95
CA GLY A 37 -3.14 -4.48 -11.09
C GLY A 37 -3.85 -4.68 -9.74
N SER A 38 -4.79 -3.82 -9.38
CA SER A 38 -5.54 -3.93 -8.11
C SER A 38 -6.80 -4.79 -8.27
N ASP A 39 -7.15 -5.60 -7.26
CA ASP A 39 -8.43 -6.33 -7.20
C ASP A 39 -9.62 -5.40 -6.89
N TRP A 40 -9.35 -4.32 -6.16
CA TRP A 40 -10.32 -3.29 -5.81
C TRP A 40 -9.69 -1.89 -5.86
N ALA A 41 -10.50 -0.87 -6.15
CA ALA A 41 -10.12 0.52 -6.17
C ALA A 41 -11.31 1.42 -5.77
N ALA A 42 -11.04 2.42 -4.94
CA ALA A 42 -12.06 3.30 -4.39
C ALA A 42 -11.50 4.70 -4.11
N HIS A 43 -12.37 5.70 -4.24
CA HIS A 43 -12.15 7.04 -3.70
C HIS A 43 -12.58 7.06 -2.23
N ILE A 44 -11.66 7.44 -1.34
CA ILE A 44 -11.88 7.34 0.11
C ILE A 44 -11.36 8.56 0.87
N LEU A 45 -11.88 8.69 2.09
CA LEU A 45 -11.41 9.61 3.11
C LEU A 45 -10.97 8.83 4.37
N PRO A 46 -9.67 8.82 4.72
CA PRO A 46 -9.19 8.19 5.95
C PRO A 46 -9.63 8.98 7.18
N LEU A 47 -10.28 8.30 8.13
CA LEU A 47 -10.83 8.92 9.35
C LEU A 47 -9.97 8.64 10.58
N LYS A 48 -9.37 7.44 10.66
CA LYS A 48 -8.60 7.01 11.83
C LYS A 48 -7.59 5.93 11.45
N LYS A 49 -6.39 5.99 12.05
CA LYS A 49 -5.37 4.95 11.99
C LYS A 49 -5.23 4.24 13.33
N GLU A 50 -5.22 2.91 13.32
CA GLU A 50 -5.12 2.09 14.53
C GLU A 50 -4.08 0.97 14.34
N LYS A 51 -3.36 0.64 15.41
CA LYS A 51 -2.55 -0.58 15.46
C LYS A 51 -3.46 -1.78 15.70
N ILE A 52 -3.15 -2.90 15.07
CA ILE A 52 -3.90 -4.14 15.25
C ILE A 52 -3.23 -4.93 16.37
N ASN A 53 -4.02 -5.47 17.29
CA ASN A 53 -3.51 -6.27 18.41
C ASN A 53 -2.87 -7.57 17.90
N GLU A 54 -1.85 -8.05 18.60
CA GLU A 54 -1.08 -9.23 18.18
C GLU A 54 -1.91 -10.51 18.07
N THR A 55 -3.01 -10.59 18.83
CA THR A 55 -3.95 -11.71 18.85
C THR A 55 -4.68 -11.94 17.52
N GLU A 56 -4.72 -10.96 16.62
CA GLU A 56 -5.32 -11.13 15.29
C GLU A 56 -4.35 -11.76 14.26
N GLY A 57 -3.09 -12.05 14.63
CA GLY A 57 -2.07 -12.55 13.70
C GLY A 57 -1.48 -11.47 12.77
N PHE A 58 -1.81 -10.20 13.03
CA PHE A 58 -1.44 -9.03 12.21
C PHE A 58 -0.64 -7.99 13.00
N SER A 59 0.17 -8.39 13.98
CA SER A 59 0.99 -7.47 14.81
C SER A 59 1.89 -6.52 13.98
N LYS A 60 2.17 -6.88 12.72
CA LYS A 60 2.96 -6.10 11.78
C LYS A 60 2.15 -5.10 10.94
N TYR A 61 0.83 -5.05 11.09
CA TYR A 61 -0.07 -4.22 10.29
C TYR A 61 -0.75 -3.14 11.13
N VAL A 62 -1.19 -2.11 10.43
CA VAL A 62 -2.10 -1.07 10.91
C VAL A 62 -3.35 -1.09 10.03
N ARG A 63 -4.43 -0.56 10.57
CA ARG A 63 -5.70 -0.44 9.87
C ARG A 63 -6.14 1.02 9.85
N TYR A 64 -6.66 1.45 8.70
CA TYR A 64 -7.38 2.70 8.58
C TYR A 64 -8.88 2.42 8.58
N THR A 65 -9.63 3.18 9.37
CA THR A 65 -11.06 3.35 9.15
C THR A 65 -11.21 4.41 8.07
N VAL A 66 -11.89 4.07 6.98
CA VAL A 66 -12.10 4.98 5.85
C VAL A 66 -13.58 5.18 5.61
N GLU A 67 -13.96 6.39 5.22
CA GLU A 67 -15.23 6.65 4.55
C GLU A 67 -15.06 6.38 3.06
N ILE A 68 -15.97 5.59 2.49
CA ILE A 68 -15.98 5.28 1.06
C ILE A 68 -16.83 6.35 0.38
N LEU A 69 -16.19 7.14 -0.48
CA LEU A 69 -16.84 8.20 -1.26
C LEU A 69 -17.41 7.61 -2.55
N ASP A 70 -16.56 6.88 -3.30
CA ASP A 70 -16.94 6.15 -4.50
C ASP A 70 -16.16 4.83 -4.62
N ILE A 71 -16.77 3.84 -5.28
CA ILE A 71 -16.14 2.55 -5.59
C ILE A 71 -16.05 2.45 -7.11
N TYR A 72 -14.84 2.30 -7.63
CA TYR A 72 -14.59 2.16 -9.07
C TYR A 72 -14.37 0.71 -9.48
N LYS A 73 -13.75 -0.08 -8.60
CA LYS A 73 -13.47 -1.49 -8.83
C LYS A 73 -13.68 -2.28 -7.55
N ASP A 74 -14.57 -3.27 -7.57
CA ASP A 74 -14.69 -4.23 -6.47
C ASP A 74 -15.33 -5.53 -7.00
N LYS A 75 -14.52 -6.59 -7.11
CA LYS A 75 -14.96 -7.90 -7.63
C LYS A 75 -15.69 -8.75 -6.59
N VAL A 76 -15.57 -8.42 -5.31
CA VAL A 76 -15.99 -9.27 -4.18
C VAL A 76 -17.17 -8.64 -3.43
N CYS A 77 -17.10 -7.35 -3.13
CA CYS A 77 -18.08 -6.65 -2.31
C CYS A 77 -18.72 -5.50 -3.08
N GLN A 78 -19.89 -5.75 -3.70
CA GLN A 78 -20.67 -4.69 -4.35
C GLN A 78 -21.54 -3.87 -3.37
N GLN A 79 -21.40 -4.08 -2.06
CA GLN A 79 -22.19 -3.33 -1.09
C GLN A 79 -21.61 -1.93 -0.87
N LYS A 80 -22.47 -0.93 -1.06
CA LYS A 80 -22.23 0.49 -0.71
C LYS A 80 -22.16 0.68 0.80
N ARG A 81 -21.12 0.13 1.45
CA ARG A 81 -20.83 0.41 2.85
C ARG A 81 -20.20 1.80 2.93
N LYS A 82 -20.79 2.68 3.73
CA LYS A 82 -20.29 4.05 3.93
C LYS A 82 -18.91 4.09 4.59
N LYS A 83 -18.58 3.10 5.42
CA LYS A 83 -17.28 2.96 6.07
C LYS A 83 -16.73 1.56 5.86
N ASP A 84 -15.43 1.46 5.67
CA ASP A 84 -14.71 0.19 5.55
C ASP A 84 -13.36 0.26 6.28
N PHE A 85 -12.71 -0.90 6.35
CA PHE A 85 -11.38 -1.05 6.92
C PHE A 85 -10.36 -1.41 5.85
N VAL A 86 -9.28 -0.64 5.82
CA VAL A 86 -8.16 -0.87 4.92
C VAL A 86 -6.90 -1.15 5.73
N TYR A 87 -6.19 -2.20 5.36
CA TYR A 87 -5.04 -2.73 6.08
C TYR A 87 -3.75 -2.42 5.33
N THR A 88 -2.68 -2.11 6.04
CA THR A 88 -1.35 -1.98 5.44
C THR A 88 -0.28 -2.29 6.47
N ALA A 89 0.95 -2.58 6.00
CA ALA A 89 2.04 -2.84 6.92
C ALA A 89 2.32 -1.59 7.77
N SER A 90 2.75 -1.80 9.01
CA SER A 90 3.01 -0.74 9.98
C SER A 90 4.22 0.14 9.64
N GLN A 91 5.14 -0.38 8.82
CA GLN A 91 6.42 0.24 8.49
C GLN A 91 6.59 0.34 6.97
N SER A 92 7.15 1.46 6.50
CA SER A 92 7.48 1.68 5.08
C SER A 92 8.48 0.66 4.55
N ALA A 93 9.44 0.22 5.38
CA ALA A 93 10.39 -0.85 5.05
C ALA A 93 9.72 -2.18 4.70
N ALA A 94 8.49 -2.41 5.18
CA ALA A 94 7.66 -3.57 4.86
C ALA A 94 6.56 -3.22 3.82
N CYS A 95 6.76 -2.17 3.04
CA CYS A 95 5.83 -1.64 2.05
C CYS A 95 4.49 -1.14 2.66
N GLY A 96 4.55 -0.62 3.88
CA GLY A 96 3.42 0.03 4.54
C GLY A 96 3.09 1.36 3.89
N ALA A 97 1.84 1.53 3.44
CA ALA A 97 1.34 2.79 2.94
C ALA A 97 1.01 3.75 4.09
N TYR A 98 1.22 5.04 3.86
CA TYR A 98 0.80 6.09 4.76
C TYR A 98 -0.31 6.91 4.09
N LEU A 99 -1.44 7.03 4.77
CA LEU A 99 -2.54 7.89 4.36
C LEU A 99 -2.68 8.97 5.42
N GLU A 100 -2.72 10.23 4.99
CA GLU A 100 -3.00 11.35 5.87
C GLU A 100 -4.50 11.34 6.22
N ILE A 101 -4.82 11.60 7.49
CA ILE A 101 -6.21 11.70 7.95
C ILE A 101 -6.84 12.97 7.35
N ASP A 102 -8.11 12.89 7.00
CA ASP A 102 -8.88 14.00 6.40
C ASP A 102 -8.36 14.49 5.03
N LYS A 103 -7.58 13.66 4.33
CA LYS A 103 -7.20 13.86 2.93
C LYS A 103 -7.83 12.80 2.05
N GLU A 104 -8.41 13.21 0.93
CA GLU A 104 -9.03 12.31 -0.04
C GLU A 104 -7.96 11.59 -0.89
N TYR A 105 -8.19 10.31 -1.15
CA TYR A 105 -7.29 9.48 -1.96
C TYR A 105 -8.07 8.57 -2.89
N LEU A 106 -7.53 8.38 -4.10
CA LEU A 106 -7.78 7.17 -4.86
C LEU A 106 -6.83 6.09 -4.36
N ILE A 107 -7.39 5.03 -3.78
CA ILE A 107 -6.62 3.88 -3.32
C ILE A 107 -7.07 2.59 -3.99
N GLY A 108 -6.17 1.63 -4.09
CA GLY A 108 -6.48 0.29 -4.55
C GLY A 108 -5.46 -0.71 -4.05
N GLY A 109 -5.83 -1.98 -4.13
CA GLY A 109 -4.95 -3.07 -3.75
C GLY A 109 -5.62 -4.42 -3.89
N ASN A 110 -5.15 -5.36 -3.09
CA ASN A 110 -5.54 -6.75 -3.19
C ASN A 110 -6.32 -7.19 -1.96
N TYR A 111 -7.10 -8.24 -2.12
CA TYR A 111 -7.75 -8.91 -1.02
C TYR A 111 -6.81 -9.92 -0.32
N PHE A 112 -7.07 -10.22 0.95
CA PHE A 112 -6.42 -11.33 1.65
C PHE A 112 -7.37 -11.96 2.69
N ASN A 113 -7.02 -13.16 3.15
CA ASN A 113 -7.85 -14.03 4.00
C ASN A 113 -9.23 -14.28 3.35
N ASP A 114 -9.24 -15.02 2.24
CA ASP A 114 -10.47 -15.42 1.52
C ASP A 114 -11.40 -14.25 1.20
N ASP A 115 -10.83 -13.18 0.64
CA ASP A 115 -11.55 -12.00 0.17
C ASP A 115 -12.23 -11.12 1.23
N ILE A 116 -11.88 -11.30 2.51
CA ILE A 116 -12.51 -10.56 3.61
C ILE A 116 -11.84 -9.20 3.84
N LYS A 117 -10.51 -9.09 3.69
CA LYS A 117 -9.75 -7.90 4.11
C LYS A 117 -9.08 -7.20 2.93
N LYS A 118 -9.29 -5.89 2.85
CA LYS A 118 -8.70 -4.99 1.84
C LYS A 118 -7.31 -4.54 2.26
N LYS A 119 -6.26 -4.90 1.51
CA LYS A 119 -4.88 -4.49 1.78
C LYS A 119 -4.36 -3.52 0.72
N ILE A 120 -3.73 -2.45 1.18
CA ILE A 120 -2.93 -1.54 0.35
C ILE A 120 -1.45 -1.64 0.72
N SER A 121 -0.59 -1.19 -0.20
CA SER A 121 0.86 -1.15 0.01
C SER A 121 1.45 0.16 -0.53
N LEU A 122 2.67 0.48 -0.09
CA LEU A 122 3.42 1.65 -0.53
C LEU A 122 3.61 1.69 -2.06
N CYS A 123 3.70 0.52 -2.70
CA CYS A 123 3.91 0.40 -4.14
C CYS A 123 2.60 0.24 -4.94
N GLY A 124 1.45 0.27 -4.27
CA GLY A 124 0.14 0.11 -4.92
C GLY A 124 -0.48 1.45 -5.28
N LEU A 125 -1.75 1.39 -5.71
CA LEU A 125 -2.54 2.58 -5.97
C LEU A 125 -2.83 3.32 -4.66
N ALA A 126 -2.19 4.46 -4.45
CA ALA A 126 -2.47 5.37 -3.34
C ALA A 126 -2.05 6.80 -3.73
N VAL A 127 -2.97 7.53 -4.37
CA VAL A 127 -2.71 8.87 -4.93
C VAL A 127 -3.68 9.87 -4.30
N ASN A 128 -3.18 11.05 -3.91
CA ASN A 128 -4.05 12.09 -3.39
C ASN A 128 -5.07 12.49 -4.46
N TRP A 129 -6.34 12.63 -4.07
CA TRP A 129 -7.42 12.93 -5.02
C TRP A 129 -7.20 14.25 -5.79
N ASN A 130 -6.59 15.24 -5.14
CA ASN A 130 -6.30 16.54 -5.76
C ASN A 130 -5.12 16.48 -6.74
N ASP A 131 -4.28 15.44 -6.68
CA ASP A 131 -3.15 15.25 -7.59
C ASP A 131 -3.56 14.50 -8.87
N LEU A 132 -4.77 13.95 -8.94
CA LEU A 132 -5.29 13.31 -10.15
C LEU A 132 -5.69 14.37 -11.19
N SER A 133 -5.37 14.10 -12.46
CA SER A 133 -5.85 14.92 -13.56
C SER A 133 -7.37 14.80 -13.72
N GLU A 134 -8.02 15.86 -14.22
CA GLU A 134 -9.46 15.84 -14.48
C GLU A 134 -9.84 14.75 -15.50
N GLN A 135 -8.99 14.52 -16.51
CA GLN A 135 -9.16 13.41 -17.46
C GLN A 135 -9.22 12.05 -16.74
N LEU A 136 -8.32 11.80 -15.78
CA LEU A 136 -8.29 10.54 -15.05
C LEU A 136 -9.52 10.38 -14.14
N LYS A 137 -10.01 11.47 -13.54
CA LYS A 137 -11.28 11.47 -12.78
C LYS A 137 -12.47 11.16 -13.67
N GLU A 138 -12.53 11.74 -14.87
CA GLU A 138 -13.55 11.40 -15.87
C GLU A 138 -13.47 9.94 -16.31
N ASP A 139 -12.26 9.40 -16.52
CA ASP A 139 -12.07 8.02 -16.92
C ASP A 139 -12.44 7.02 -15.81
N LEU A 140 -12.25 7.37 -14.53
CA LEU A 140 -12.77 6.60 -13.39
C LEU A 140 -14.31 6.58 -13.38
N ASN A 141 -14.93 7.75 -13.51
CA ASN A 141 -16.38 7.90 -13.42
C ASN A 141 -17.12 7.25 -14.61
N ASN A 142 -16.48 7.16 -15.77
CA ASN A 142 -17.03 6.54 -16.99
C ASN A 142 -16.61 5.06 -17.16
N GLU A 143 -15.95 4.46 -16.15
CA GLU A 143 -15.44 3.08 -16.19
C GLU A 143 -14.50 2.83 -17.39
N ASN A 144 -13.84 3.87 -17.89
CA ASN A 144 -12.92 3.76 -19.02
C ASN A 144 -11.62 3.06 -18.62
N LEU A 145 -11.17 3.25 -17.38
CA LEU A 145 -9.97 2.58 -16.87
C LEU A 145 -10.14 1.05 -16.87
N ASP A 146 -11.30 0.53 -16.47
CA ASP A 146 -11.55 -0.92 -16.49
C ASP A 146 -11.51 -1.50 -17.91
N LYS A 147 -11.97 -0.75 -18.91
CA LYS A 147 -11.92 -1.15 -20.33
C LYS A 147 -10.49 -1.13 -20.88
N ASN A 148 -9.68 -0.19 -20.40
CA ASN A 148 -8.30 0.02 -20.85
C ASN A 148 -7.30 -0.97 -20.22
N CYS A 149 -7.69 -1.67 -19.16
CA CYS A 149 -6.88 -2.73 -18.57
C CYS A 149 -6.78 -3.93 -19.52
N THR A 150 -5.76 -3.93 -20.39
CA THR A 150 -5.42 -5.09 -21.21
C THR A 150 -5.01 -6.27 -20.34
N LYS A 151 -5.71 -7.40 -20.50
CA LYS A 151 -5.28 -8.71 -19.97
C LYS A 151 -3.94 -9.07 -20.63
N TYR A 152 -2.84 -8.90 -19.90
CA TYR A 152 -1.58 -9.56 -20.24
C TYR A 152 -1.61 -11.02 -19.76
#